data_AF-A0A845LIT1-F1
#
_entry.id   AF-A0A845LIT1-F1
#
_cell.length_a   1.000
_cell.length_b   1.000
_cell.length_c   1.000
_cell.angle_alpha   90.00
_cell.angle_beta   90.00
_cell.angle_gamma   90.00
#
_symmetry.space_group_name_H-M   'P 1'
#
loop_
_entity.id
_entity.type
_entity.pdbx_description
1 polymer ?
#
loop_
_entity_poly.entity_id
_entity_poly.type
_entity_poly.pdbx_seq_one_letter_code
_entity_poly.pdbx_strand_id
1 'polypeptide(L)'
;MKFYMDEALGPRFVVFHYLIKWYIDNFGLLSYMCAVVGSITAIFAYAIYINMQKGEKDRAMLVLMLAVIVSGGLVGLGIDMSNGYMPLR
;
A
#
# COMPACT_ATOMS: atom_id res chain seq x y z
N MET A 1 -1.87 -26.85 -8.62
CA MET A 1 -2.31 -25.60 -7.97
C MET A 1 -3.83 -25.65 -7.86
N LYS A 2 -4.38 -25.94 -6.67
CA LYS A 2 -5.84 -25.94 -6.48
C LYS A 2 -6.28 -24.51 -6.17
N PHE A 3 -6.98 -23.89 -7.11
CA PHE A 3 -7.64 -22.60 -6.90
C PHE A 3 -8.84 -22.84 -5.99
N TYR A 4 -8.68 -22.58 -4.69
CA TYR A 4 -9.81 -22.58 -3.76
C TYR A 4 -10.66 -21.33 -4.05
N MET A 5 -11.80 -21.58 -4.69
CA MET A 5 -12.87 -20.64 -4.98
C MET A 5 -13.72 -20.46 -3.71
N ASP A 6 -13.20 -19.75 -2.70
CA ASP A 6 -14.04 -19.31 -1.58
C ASP A 6 -14.52 -17.88 -1.79
N GLU A 7 -15.83 -17.69 -1.68
CA GLU A 7 -16.66 -16.55 -2.07
C GLU A 7 -16.35 -15.26 -1.29
N ALA A 8 -15.30 -14.53 -1.67
CA ALA A 8 -15.12 -13.13 -1.26
C ALA A 8 -15.77 -12.17 -2.28
N LEU A 9 -16.78 -11.41 -1.86
CA LEU A 9 -17.52 -10.39 -2.63
C LEU A 9 -16.72 -9.10 -2.94
N GLY A 10 -15.46 -9.00 -2.50
CA GLY A 10 -14.59 -7.85 -2.77
C GLY A 10 -13.81 -8.01 -4.08
N PRO A 11 -13.42 -6.90 -4.75
CA PRO A 11 -12.53 -6.97 -5.90
C PRO A 11 -11.23 -7.69 -5.51
N ARG A 12 -11.03 -8.87 -6.09
CA ARG A 12 -9.87 -9.71 -5.86
C ARG A 12 -8.66 -9.10 -6.57
N PHE A 13 -7.98 -8.17 -5.91
CA PHE A 13 -6.65 -7.69 -6.30
C PHE A 13 -5.55 -8.75 -6.05
N VAL A 14 -5.87 -10.01 -6.35
CA VAL A 14 -5.05 -11.19 -6.12
C VAL A 14 -3.71 -11.07 -6.84
N VAL A 15 -3.69 -10.44 -8.02
CA VAL A 15 -2.46 -10.17 -8.78
C VAL A 15 -1.53 -9.24 -8.00
N PHE A 16 -2.03 -8.15 -7.42
CA PHE A 16 -1.22 -7.23 -6.62
C PHE A 16 -0.70 -7.90 -5.35
N HIS A 17 -1.54 -8.71 -4.70
CA HIS A 17 -1.17 -9.46 -3.51
C HIS A 17 -0.01 -10.43 -3.80
N TYR A 18 -0.10 -11.22 -4.88
CA TYR A 18 0.98 -12.12 -5.28
C TYR A 18 2.23 -11.36 -5.73
N LEU A 19 2.09 -10.22 -6.41
CA LEU A 19 3.23 -9.41 -6.84
C LEU A 19 3.97 -8.80 -5.66
N ILE A 20 3.26 -8.25 -4.66
CA ILE A 20 3.85 -7.72 -3.43
C ILE A 20 4.54 -8.83 -2.64
N LYS A 21 3.87 -9.98 -2.48
CA LYS A 21 4.47 -11.14 -1.82
C LYS A 21 5.73 -11.61 -2.53
N TRP A 22 5.66 -11.81 -3.85
CA TRP A 22 6.83 -12.16 -4.67
C TRP A 22 7.95 -11.13 -4.51
N TYR A 23 7.66 -9.83 -4.53
CA TYR A 23 8.67 -8.79 -4.35
C TYR A 23 9.32 -8.87 -2.97
N ILE A 24 8.53 -9.00 -1.90
CA ILE A 24 9.03 -9.09 -0.53
C ILE A 24 9.87 -10.36 -0.35
N ASP A 25 9.46 -11.49 -0.92
CA ASP A 25 10.20 -12.75 -0.84
C ASP A 25 11.56 -12.67 -1.56
N ASN A 26 11.68 -11.88 -2.64
CA ASN A 26 12.93 -11.74 -3.41
C ASN A 26 13.86 -10.61 -2.90
N PHE A 27 13.29 -9.49 -2.45
CA PHE A 27 14.05 -8.26 -2.13
C PHE A 27 13.97 -7.83 -0.66
N GLY A 28 13.08 -8.45 0.12
CA GLY A 28 12.86 -8.16 1.54
C GLY A 28 11.86 -7.04 1.81
N LEU A 29 11.30 -7.07 3.03
CA LEU A 29 10.30 -6.09 3.49
C LEU A 29 10.83 -4.65 3.52
N LEU A 30 12.09 -4.44 3.94
CA LEU A 30 12.69 -3.10 3.97
C LEU A 30 12.80 -2.49 2.56
N SER A 31 13.18 -3.30 1.57
CA SER A 31 13.21 -2.86 0.16
C SER A 31 11.81 -2.46 -0.32
N TYR A 32 10.79 -3.24 0.02
CA TYR A 32 9.39 -2.89 -0.28
C TYR A 32 8.97 -1.57 0.38
N MET A 33 9.29 -1.37 1.66
CA MET A 33 8.97 -0.13 2.37
C MET A 33 9.65 1.09 1.73
N CYS A 34 10.91 0.99 1.34
CA CYS A 34 11.61 2.10 0.71
C CYS A 34 11.15 2.36 -0.72
N ALA A 35 11.07 1.31 -1.55
CA ALA A 35 10.81 1.45 -2.98
C ALA A 35 9.34 1.70 -3.30
N VAL A 36 8.43 0.93 -2.71
CA VAL A 36 7.00 0.98 -3.03
C VAL A 36 6.29 1.99 -2.13
N VAL A 37 6.37 1.81 -0.81
CA VAL A 37 5.69 2.71 0.13
C VAL A 37 6.31 4.11 0.09
N GLY A 38 7.65 4.18 0.04
CA GLY A 38 8.38 5.44 -0.01
C GLY A 38 8.09 6.26 -1.26
N SER A 39 8.05 5.64 -2.45
CA SER A 39 7.76 6.38 -3.70
C SER A 39 6.33 6.94 -3.72
N ILE A 40 5.34 6.16 -3.29
CA ILE A 40 3.94 6.61 -3.20
C ILE A 40 3.81 7.74 -2.17
N THR A 41 4.47 7.61 -1.02
CA THR A 41 4.46 8.64 0.03
C THR A 41 5.14 9.93 -0.46
N ALA A 42 6.22 9.84 -1.25
CA ALA A 42 6.88 11.00 -1.83
C ALA A 42 5.97 11.76 -2.82
N ILE A 43 5.19 11.04 -3.63
CA ILE A 43 4.20 11.65 -4.54
C ILE A 43 3.15 12.43 -3.74
N PHE A 44 2.62 11.84 -2.66
CA PHE A 44 1.68 12.54 -1.79
C PHE A 44 2.31 13.76 -1.11
N ALA A 45 3.53 13.63 -0.59
CA ALA A 45 4.25 14.75 0.02
C ALA A 45 4.45 15.90 -0.96
N TYR A 46 4.80 15.61 -2.22
CA TYR A 46 4.93 16.61 -3.27
C TYR A 46 3.58 17.29 -3.58
N ALA A 47 2.50 16.51 -3.69
CA ALA A 47 1.17 17.06 -3.91
C ALA A 47 0.72 17.98 -2.75
N ILE A 48 0.95 17.57 -1.50
CA ILE A 48 0.66 18.38 -0.31
C ILE A 48 1.47 19.67 -0.35
N TYR A 49 2.77 19.58 -0.63
CA TYR A 49 3.66 20.74 -0.74
C TYR A 49 3.16 21.76 -1.76
N ILE A 50 2.79 21.32 -2.99
CA ILE A 50 2.24 22.22 -4.01
C ILE A 50 0.96 22.91 -3.53
N ASN A 51 0.03 22.17 -2.93
CA ASN A 51 -1.24 22.75 -2.48
C ASN A 51 -1.04 23.73 -1.32
N MET A 52 -0.08 23.47 -0.44
CA MET A 52 0.32 24.42 0.61
C MET A 52 0.93 25.70 0.03
N GLN A 53 1.78 25.61 -1.00
CA GLN A 53 2.35 26.77 -1.68
C GLN A 53 1.27 27.62 -2.37
N LYS A 54 0.20 27.00 -2.85
CA LYS A 54 -0.95 27.69 -3.46
C LYS A 54 -1.94 28.28 -2.44
N GLY A 55 -1.71 28.05 -1.14
CA GLY A 55 -2.63 28.47 -0.08
C GLY A 55 -3.91 27.63 0.01
N GLU A 56 -4.03 26.54 -0.75
CA GLU A 56 -5.18 25.63 -0.78
C GLU A 56 -5.12 24.64 0.40
N LYS A 57 -5.23 25.14 1.63
CA LYS A 57 -5.05 24.35 2.87
C LYS A 57 -6.05 23.20 3.00
N ASP A 58 -7.31 23.42 2.65
CA ASP A 58 -8.36 22.40 2.73
C ASP A 58 -8.05 21.22 1.78
N ARG A 59 -7.59 21.54 0.57
CA ARG A 59 -7.19 20.53 -0.41
C ARG A 59 -5.93 19.78 0.04
N ALA A 60 -4.94 20.48 0.59
CA ALA A 60 -3.76 19.84 1.16
C ALA A 60 -4.13 18.87 2.29
N MET A 61 -5.12 19.22 3.12
CA MET A 61 -5.61 18.36 4.20
C MET A 61 -6.33 17.11 3.68
N LEU A 62 -7.14 17.23 2.63
CA LEU A 62 -7.76 16.07 1.97
C LEU A 62 -6.71 15.12 1.37
N VAL A 63 -5.69 15.67 0.73
CA VAL A 63 -4.57 14.88 0.18
C VAL A 63 -3.79 14.19 1.30
N LEU A 64 -3.57 14.86 2.44
CA LEU A 64 -2.92 14.28 3.60
C LEU A 64 -3.71 13.09 4.17
N MET A 65 -5.04 13.23 4.31
CA MET A 65 -5.89 12.14 4.78
C MET A 65 -5.80 10.93 3.84
N LEU A 66 -5.87 11.16 2.53
CA LEU A 66 -5.71 10.11 1.52
C LEU A 66 -4.33 9.45 1.61
N ALA A 67 -3.28 10.24 1.80
CA ALA A 67 -1.91 9.74 1.94
C ALA A 67 -1.77 8.80 3.15
N VAL A 68 -2.36 9.15 4.30
CA VAL A 68 -2.32 8.30 5.50
C VAL A 68 -3.05 6.98 5.26
N ILE A 69 -4.23 7.02 4.63
CA ILE A 69 -5.01 5.80 4.33
C ILE A 69 -4.24 4.89 3.38
N VAL A 70 -3.71 5.45 2.28
CA VAL A 70 -3.01 4.67 1.24
C VAL A 70 -1.66 4.16 1.75
N SER A 71 -0.80 5.03 2.29
CA SER A 71 0.50 4.61 2.80
C SER A 71 0.36 3.67 4.00
N GLY A 72 -0.57 3.93 4.92
CA GLY A 72 -0.86 3.04 6.04
C GLY A 72 -1.35 1.67 5.58
N GLY A 73 -2.26 1.63 4.60
CA GLY A 73 -2.73 0.39 3.99
C GLY A 73 -1.61 -0.41 3.31
N LEU A 74 -0.71 0.26 2.59
CA LEU A 74 0.44 -0.38 1.94
C LEU A 74 1.46 -0.92 2.93
N VAL A 75 1.71 -0.21 4.02
CA VAL A 75 2.57 -0.68 5.12
C VAL A 75 1.95 -1.92 5.77
N GLY A 76 0.67 -1.86 6.14
CA GLY A 76 -0.06 -3.00 6.71
C GLY A 76 -0.02 -4.22 5.80
N LEU A 77 -0.32 -4.04 4.51
CA LEU A 77 -0.25 -5.11 3.51
C LEU A 77 1.16 -5.72 3.42
N GLY A 78 2.21 -4.90 3.40
CA GLY A 78 3.58 -5.40 3.35
C GLY A 78 3.94 -6.25 4.56
N ILE A 79 3.55 -5.81 5.75
CA ILE A 79 3.77 -6.54 7.01
C ILE A 79 2.99 -7.86 7.01
N ASP A 80 1.71 -7.83 6.61
CA ASP A 80 0.86 -9.02 6.54
C ASP A 80 1.41 -10.06 5.55
N MET A 81 1.93 -9.62 4.40
CA MET A 81 2.60 -10.54 3.46
C MET A 81 3.88 -11.13 4.05
N SER A 82 4.69 -10.29 4.71
CA SER A 82 6.01 -10.68 5.24
C SER A 82 5.91 -11.65 6.41
N ASN A 83 4.88 -11.55 7.24
CA ASN A 83 4.68 -12.44 8.39
C ASN A 83 4.07 -13.78 8.00
N GLY A 84 3.79 -13.99 6.70
CA GLY A 84 3.12 -15.16 6.18
C GLY A 84 1.69 -15.20 6.69
N TYR A 85 0.73 -14.78 5.85
CA TYR A 85 -0.70 -15.04 6.08
C TYR A 85 -0.89 -16.46 6.62
N MET A 86 -1.19 -16.56 7.92
CA MET A 86 -1.74 -17.77 8.51
C MET A 86 -3.16 -17.80 7.97
N PRO A 87 -3.53 -18.73 7.06
CA PRO A 87 -4.91 -18.83 6.63
C PRO A 87 -5.74 -19.04 7.90
N LEU A 88 -6.68 -18.13 8.17
CA LEU A 88 -7.71 -18.37 9.18
C LEU A 88 -8.33 -19.72 8.82
N ARG A 89 -8.08 -20.69 9.71
CA ARG A 89 -8.43 -22.09 9.52
C ARG A 89 -9.93 -22.28 9.53
#